data_AF-A0A955V9L7-F1
#
_entry.id   AF-A0A955V9L7-F1
#
_cell.length_a   1.000
_cell.length_b   1.000
_cell.length_c   1.000
_cell.angle_alpha   90.00
_cell.angle_beta   90.00
_cell.angle_gamma   90.00
#
_symmetry.space_group_name_H-M   'P 1'
#
loop_
_entity.id
_entity.type
_entity.pdbx_description
1 polymer ?
#
loop_
_entity_poly.entity_id
_entity_poly.type
_entity_poly.pdbx_seq_one_letter_code
_entity_poly.pdbx_strand_id
1 'polypeptide(L)'
;MDLRPGDIIGRSPRAALRVNDPRVSEAHALVSLRGLSLRLLALRGRFALAGTPSVDTALHEGLVVQLASDLLLTVEEIALGGVVLALESATRERLFLPPVASIDGASGEVMPGFRHGAGAVVWSDDDALHVRVAGRPDAILGAGEAFAVGAHRYTVVAASLAEIALAATAGDAAFNAPLVLHVRYDTVHVWRGPDAFAIDGVPARILSELALMGVPAAWRAVAGLVWPQELDDVALRQKWDSGLQRLRKRLRELGLRRDLLRTDGAGLVELFLRPGDRVEDAS
;
A
#
# COMPACT_ATOMS: atom_id res chain seq x y z
N MET A 1 -6.77 18.51 19.77
CA MET A 1 -7.96 18.38 18.90
C MET A 1 -7.83 17.04 18.23
N ASP A 2 -8.86 16.23 18.30
CA ASP A 2 -8.75 14.82 17.94
C ASP A 2 -9.16 14.62 16.48
N LEU A 3 -8.36 13.86 15.74
CA LEU A 3 -8.59 13.56 14.33
C LEU A 3 -8.70 12.05 14.13
N ARG A 4 -9.61 11.65 13.26
CA ARG A 4 -9.93 10.27 12.90
C ARG A 4 -9.46 9.94 11.48
N PRO A 5 -9.31 8.67 11.11
CA PRO A 5 -9.25 8.29 9.70
C PRO A 5 -10.40 8.94 8.92
N GLY A 6 -10.12 9.46 7.72
CA GLY A 6 -11.09 10.19 6.90
C GLY A 6 -11.14 11.70 7.18
N ASP A 7 -10.61 12.17 8.30
CA ASP A 7 -10.67 13.58 8.66
C ASP A 7 -9.76 14.45 7.79
N ILE A 8 -10.30 15.60 7.38
CA ILE A 8 -9.60 16.60 6.57
C ILE A 8 -9.05 17.70 7.47
N ILE A 9 -7.80 18.09 7.20
CA ILE A 9 -7.15 19.28 7.74
C ILE A 9 -7.13 20.36 6.64
N GLY A 10 -7.55 21.58 6.95
CA GLY A 10 -7.51 22.68 5.97
C GLY A 10 -8.23 23.94 6.44
N ARG A 11 -8.32 24.95 5.57
CA ARG A 11 -9.02 26.22 5.90
C ARG A 11 -10.55 26.15 5.78
N SER A 12 -11.07 25.09 5.15
CA SER A 12 -12.52 24.91 4.96
C SER A 12 -13.24 24.85 6.30
N PRO A 13 -14.45 25.44 6.45
CA PRO A 13 -15.28 25.27 7.64
C PRO A 13 -15.75 23.82 7.85
N ARG A 14 -15.62 22.94 6.85
CA ARG A 14 -15.93 21.51 6.95
C ARG A 14 -14.72 20.63 7.30
N ALA A 15 -13.53 21.21 7.43
CA ALA A 15 -12.35 20.47 7.86
C ALA A 15 -12.51 20.10 9.33
N ALA A 16 -12.17 18.86 9.69
CA ALA A 16 -12.17 18.38 11.07
C ALA A 16 -11.17 19.20 11.89
N LEU A 17 -9.93 19.37 11.39
CA LEU A 17 -9.00 20.39 11.90
C LEU A 17 -9.02 21.60 10.99
N ARG A 18 -9.75 22.64 11.40
CA ARG A 18 -9.81 23.90 10.69
C ARG A 18 -8.62 24.79 11.05
N VAL A 19 -7.83 25.14 10.05
CA VAL A 19 -6.76 26.13 10.17
C VAL A 19 -7.10 27.34 9.30
N ASN A 20 -7.66 28.39 9.92
CA ASN A 20 -8.14 29.58 9.24
C ASN A 20 -7.00 30.53 8.84
N ASP A 21 -6.13 30.06 7.95
CA ASP A 21 -4.99 30.80 7.39
C ASP A 21 -5.07 30.80 5.86
N PRO A 22 -4.89 31.94 5.17
CA PRO A 22 -4.99 32.02 3.71
C PRO A 22 -3.93 31.20 2.96
N ARG A 23 -2.81 30.86 3.61
CA ARG A 23 -1.72 30.03 3.05
C ARG A 23 -2.09 28.54 3.09
N VAL A 24 -3.08 28.16 3.89
CA VAL A 24 -3.58 26.78 3.99
C VAL A 24 -4.69 26.55 2.96
N SER A 25 -4.63 25.40 2.29
CA SER A 25 -5.65 25.01 1.31
C SER A 25 -6.97 24.64 1.97
N GLU A 26 -8.10 24.72 1.26
CA GLU A 26 -9.42 24.39 1.81
C GLU A 26 -9.49 22.96 2.34
N ALA A 27 -8.98 22.02 1.54
CA ALA A 27 -8.65 20.66 1.94
C ALA A 27 -7.14 20.50 1.71
N HIS A 28 -6.35 20.64 2.76
CA HIS A 28 -4.89 20.66 2.67
C HIS A 28 -4.30 19.27 2.85
N ALA A 29 -4.77 18.53 3.86
CA ALA A 29 -4.34 17.17 4.13
C ALA A 29 -5.49 16.29 4.62
N LEU A 30 -5.31 14.98 4.51
CA LEU A 30 -6.22 13.92 4.95
C LEU A 30 -5.50 13.02 5.95
N VAL A 31 -6.13 12.76 7.08
CA VAL A 31 -5.73 11.68 7.98
C VAL A 31 -6.29 10.38 7.41
N SER A 32 -5.41 9.42 7.12
CA SER A 32 -5.77 8.16 6.48
C SER A 32 -5.18 7.01 7.27
N LEU A 33 -6.02 6.04 7.64
CA LEU A 33 -5.54 4.76 8.11
C LEU A 33 -5.18 3.88 6.91
N ARG A 34 -3.92 3.42 6.86
CA ARG A 34 -3.46 2.45 5.85
C ARG A 34 -2.85 1.26 6.57
N GLY A 35 -3.52 0.11 6.50
CA GLY A 35 -3.20 -1.01 7.39
C GLY A 35 -3.39 -0.58 8.84
N LEU A 36 -2.31 -0.59 9.63
CA LEU A 36 -2.30 -0.17 11.04
C LEU A 36 -1.59 1.15 11.27
N SER A 37 -1.18 1.84 10.20
CA SER A 37 -0.50 3.11 10.30
C SER A 37 -1.47 4.23 9.97
N LEU A 38 -1.67 5.13 10.93
CA LEU A 38 -2.25 6.44 10.65
C LEU A 38 -1.24 7.26 9.86
N ARG A 39 -1.70 7.89 8.80
CA ARG A 39 -0.88 8.66 7.87
C ARG A 39 -1.50 10.00 7.58
N LEU A 40 -0.66 10.99 7.33
CA LEU A 40 -1.09 12.28 6.82
C LEU A 40 -0.74 12.39 5.33
N LEU A 41 -1.76 12.61 4.51
CA LEU A 41 -1.65 12.69 3.07
C LEU A 41 -1.95 14.11 2.61
N ALA A 42 -1.10 14.72 1.79
CA ALA A 42 -1.40 16.00 1.19
C ALA A 42 -2.49 15.81 0.12
N LEU A 43 -3.60 16.55 0.26
CA LEU A 43 -4.67 16.59 -0.74
C LEU A 43 -4.39 17.66 -1.79
N ARG A 44 -3.78 18.77 -1.39
CA ARG A 44 -3.40 19.86 -2.29
C ARG A 44 -2.10 20.49 -1.84
N GLY A 45 -1.13 20.56 -2.75
CA GLY A 45 0.19 21.10 -2.46
C GLY A 45 1.08 20.11 -1.72
N ARG A 46 1.78 20.57 -0.69
CA ARG A 46 2.71 19.81 0.15
C ARG A 46 2.66 20.38 1.57
N PHE A 47 3.04 19.58 2.54
CA PHE A 47 3.48 20.04 3.86
C PHE A 47 4.99 19.85 3.97
N ALA A 48 5.62 20.24 5.07
CA ALA A 48 7.04 19.97 5.32
C ALA A 48 7.27 19.25 6.64
N LEU A 49 8.31 18.41 6.67
CA LEU A 49 8.80 17.69 7.83
C LEU A 49 10.23 18.13 8.07
N ALA A 50 10.52 18.76 9.22
CA ALA A 50 11.82 19.36 9.50
C ALA A 50 12.35 20.23 8.32
N GLY A 51 11.47 21.05 7.74
CA GLY A 51 11.78 21.92 6.60
C GLY A 51 11.82 21.22 5.23
N THR A 52 11.70 19.90 5.16
CA THR A 52 11.71 19.14 3.90
C THR A 52 10.29 18.92 3.39
N PRO A 53 9.94 19.36 2.16
CA PRO A 53 8.61 19.15 1.61
C PRO A 53 8.25 17.66 1.46
N SER A 54 7.05 17.30 1.88
CA SER A 54 6.46 15.96 1.78
C SER A 54 4.99 16.03 1.36
N VAL A 55 4.50 14.89 0.86
CA VAL A 55 3.09 14.67 0.47
C VAL A 55 2.45 13.52 1.23
N ASP A 56 3.24 12.78 2.01
CA ASP A 56 2.81 11.62 2.76
C ASP A 56 3.77 11.38 3.94
N THR A 57 3.24 11.10 5.12
CA THR A 57 4.02 10.67 6.28
C THR A 57 3.21 9.75 7.17
N ALA A 58 3.87 8.79 7.82
CA ALA A 58 3.27 8.10 8.97
C ALA A 58 3.18 9.10 10.13
N LEU A 59 2.05 9.08 10.83
CA LEU A 59 1.86 9.82 12.07
C LEU A 59 2.50 9.01 13.21
N HIS A 60 3.28 9.68 14.04
CA HIS A 60 3.77 9.17 15.31
C HIS A 60 3.75 10.33 16.32
N GLU A 61 3.74 10.01 17.62
CA GLU A 61 3.79 11.01 18.68
C GLU A 61 5.05 11.89 18.55
N GLY A 62 4.89 13.18 18.82
CA GLY A 62 5.92 14.19 18.68
C GLY A 62 6.25 14.62 17.23
N LEU A 63 5.60 14.03 16.21
CA LEU A 63 5.82 14.45 14.83
C LEU A 63 5.37 15.91 14.64
N VAL A 64 6.26 16.74 14.09
CA VAL A 64 5.96 18.13 13.74
C VAL A 64 5.80 18.26 12.22
N VAL A 65 4.61 18.68 11.81
CA VAL A 65 4.24 18.93 10.42
C VAL A 65 4.08 20.42 10.18
N GLN A 66 4.78 20.94 9.19
CA GLN A 66 4.68 22.35 8.80
C GLN A 66 3.72 22.51 7.62
N LEU A 67 2.64 23.27 7.81
CA LEU A 67 1.65 23.54 6.75
C LEU A 67 2.00 24.81 5.94
N ALA A 68 2.63 25.79 6.58
CA ALA A 68 3.10 27.03 5.96
C ALA A 68 4.34 27.55 6.71
N SER A 69 5.03 28.54 6.15
CA SER A 69 6.16 29.21 6.80
C SER A 69 5.68 29.76 8.14
N ASP A 70 6.16 29.26 9.29
CA ASP A 70 5.72 29.57 10.67
C ASP A 70 4.51 28.81 11.24
N LEU A 71 3.82 27.99 10.44
CA LEU A 71 2.63 27.26 10.88
C LEU A 71 2.93 25.77 11.06
N LEU A 72 3.02 25.34 12.31
CA LEU A 72 3.39 23.99 12.72
C LEU A 72 2.20 23.29 13.41
N LEU A 73 2.03 22.01 13.11
CA LEU A 73 1.16 21.10 13.83
C LEU A 73 2.02 20.03 14.49
N THR A 74 1.76 19.75 15.76
CA THR A 74 2.44 18.68 16.50
C THR A 74 1.44 17.57 16.77
N VAL A 75 1.82 16.33 16.50
CA VAL A 75 1.07 15.16 16.93
C VAL A 75 1.36 14.95 18.40
N GLU A 76 0.40 15.27 19.26
CA GLU A 76 0.57 15.13 20.72
C GLU A 76 0.49 13.67 21.16
N GLU A 77 -0.52 12.96 20.67
CA GLU A 77 -0.82 11.59 21.06
C GLU A 77 -1.40 10.82 19.87
N ILE A 78 -1.16 9.51 19.81
CA ILE A 78 -1.87 8.61 18.89
C ILE A 78 -2.59 7.53 19.68
N ALA A 79 -3.90 7.73 19.81
CA ALA A 79 -4.80 6.68 20.30
C ALA A 79 -5.35 5.88 19.11
N LEU A 80 -4.87 4.66 18.92
CA LEU A 80 -5.54 3.67 18.07
C LEU A 80 -6.76 3.14 18.84
N GLY A 81 -7.83 3.95 18.89
CA GLY A 81 -9.11 3.51 19.41
C GLY A 81 -9.78 2.54 18.44
N GLY A 82 -10.24 1.39 18.94
CA GLY A 82 -11.27 0.61 18.25
C GLY A 82 -10.96 -0.86 18.03
N VAL A 83 -12.01 -1.65 18.19
CA VAL A 83 -12.09 -3.03 17.71
C VAL A 83 -12.19 -2.98 16.18
N VAL A 84 -11.40 -3.75 15.46
CA VAL A 84 -11.53 -3.92 14.01
C VAL A 84 -12.35 -5.17 13.69
N LEU A 85 -13.00 -5.18 12.53
CA LEU A 85 -13.65 -6.38 12.01
C LEU A 85 -12.63 -7.22 11.23
N ALA A 86 -12.58 -8.51 11.56
CA ALA A 86 -11.77 -9.53 10.90
C ALA A 86 -12.68 -10.68 10.45
N LEU A 87 -12.13 -11.59 9.63
CA LEU A 87 -12.82 -12.83 9.23
C LEU A 87 -12.16 -14.05 9.86
N GLU A 88 -12.95 -15.00 10.34
CA GLU A 88 -12.49 -16.33 10.71
C GLU A 88 -13.09 -17.36 9.75
N SER A 89 -12.35 -18.42 9.46
CA SER A 89 -12.85 -19.58 8.71
C SER A 89 -12.40 -20.88 9.36
N ALA A 90 -13.03 -22.00 9.00
CA ALA A 90 -12.66 -23.31 9.56
C ALA A 90 -11.19 -23.71 9.30
N THR A 91 -10.55 -23.11 8.30
CA THR A 91 -9.16 -23.39 7.89
C THR A 91 -8.18 -22.31 8.31
N ARG A 92 -8.64 -21.18 8.87
CA ARG A 92 -7.81 -20.02 9.21
C ARG A 92 -8.30 -19.37 10.50
N GLU A 93 -7.40 -19.29 11.49
CA GLU A 93 -7.74 -18.77 12.82
C GLU A 93 -8.30 -17.35 12.79
N ARG A 94 -7.67 -16.40 12.08
CA ARG A 94 -8.17 -15.03 11.93
C ARG A 94 -7.52 -14.29 10.76
N LEU A 95 -8.31 -13.60 9.96
CA LEU A 95 -7.90 -12.85 8.76
C LEU A 95 -8.24 -11.37 8.90
N PHE A 96 -7.22 -10.55 9.01
CA PHE A 96 -7.35 -9.10 8.92
C PHE A 96 -7.40 -8.68 7.45
N LEU A 97 -8.45 -7.95 7.09
CA LEU A 97 -8.69 -7.58 5.70
C LEU A 97 -8.05 -6.22 5.39
N PRO A 98 -7.46 -6.05 4.20
CA PRO A 98 -7.25 -4.71 3.65
C PRO A 98 -8.60 -4.00 3.43
N PRO A 99 -8.62 -2.67 3.21
CA PRO A 99 -9.87 -1.91 3.06
C PRO A 99 -10.84 -2.46 2.00
N VAL A 100 -10.30 -3.14 0.99
CA VAL A 100 -11.05 -3.92 0.00
C VAL A 100 -10.30 -5.22 -0.25
N ALA A 101 -11.00 -6.36 -0.21
CA ALA A 101 -10.48 -7.67 -0.59
C ALA A 101 -11.49 -8.45 -1.45
N SER A 102 -10.98 -9.40 -2.22
CA SER A 102 -11.75 -10.34 -3.03
C SER A 102 -11.49 -11.77 -2.53
N ILE A 103 -12.52 -12.60 -2.51
CA ILE A 103 -12.45 -14.00 -2.11
C ILE A 103 -12.70 -14.86 -3.34
N ASP A 104 -11.77 -15.78 -3.65
CA ASP A 104 -11.96 -16.74 -4.73
C ASP A 104 -13.09 -17.73 -4.42
N GLY A 105 -13.95 -17.98 -5.41
CA GLY A 105 -15.14 -18.82 -5.25
C GLY A 105 -14.84 -20.30 -5.06
N ALA A 106 -13.72 -20.78 -5.60
CA ALA A 106 -13.34 -22.19 -5.59
C ALA A 106 -12.39 -22.50 -4.44
N SER A 107 -11.30 -21.73 -4.29
CA SER A 107 -10.26 -21.97 -3.31
C SER A 107 -10.54 -21.36 -1.94
N GLY A 108 -11.41 -20.34 -1.87
CA GLY A 108 -11.61 -19.57 -0.64
C GLY A 108 -10.40 -18.68 -0.30
N GLU A 109 -9.49 -18.46 -1.25
CA GLU A 109 -8.36 -17.59 -1.02
C GLU A 109 -8.79 -16.12 -0.97
N VAL A 110 -8.37 -15.42 0.08
CA VAL A 110 -8.62 -13.98 0.26
C VAL A 110 -7.45 -13.19 -0.33
N MET A 111 -7.76 -12.23 -1.20
CA MET A 111 -6.78 -11.46 -1.98
C MET A 111 -7.08 -9.97 -1.86
N PRO A 112 -6.07 -9.09 -1.73
CA PRO A 112 -6.30 -7.65 -1.67
C PRO A 112 -6.91 -7.09 -2.97
N GLY A 113 -7.74 -6.06 -2.81
CA GLY A 113 -8.34 -5.28 -3.89
C GLY A 113 -9.62 -5.90 -4.48
N PHE A 114 -10.22 -5.15 -5.40
CA PHE A 114 -11.41 -5.58 -6.15
C PHE A 114 -10.99 -6.40 -7.38
N ARG A 115 -11.60 -7.58 -7.57
CA ARG A 115 -11.42 -8.41 -8.77
C ARG A 115 -12.77 -8.73 -9.42
N HIS A 116 -12.83 -8.48 -10.73
CA HIS A 116 -13.95 -8.94 -11.54
C HIS A 116 -13.98 -10.47 -11.56
N GLY A 117 -15.12 -11.07 -11.20
CA GLY A 117 -15.33 -12.52 -11.18
C GLY A 117 -14.97 -13.22 -9.87
N ALA A 118 -14.61 -12.47 -8.80
CA ALA A 118 -14.44 -13.05 -7.48
C ALA A 118 -15.74 -13.70 -6.96
N GLY A 119 -15.61 -14.75 -6.15
CA GLY A 119 -16.75 -15.39 -5.49
C GLY A 119 -17.40 -14.45 -4.47
N ALA A 120 -16.62 -13.60 -3.82
CA ALA A 120 -17.12 -12.44 -3.09
C ALA A 120 -16.12 -11.28 -3.10
N VAL A 121 -16.62 -10.07 -2.83
CA VAL A 121 -15.83 -8.88 -2.53
C VAL A 121 -16.24 -8.41 -1.13
N VAL A 122 -15.27 -8.10 -0.29
CA VAL A 122 -15.46 -7.54 1.05
C VAL A 122 -14.75 -6.19 1.15
N TRP A 123 -15.36 -5.22 1.79
CA TRP A 123 -14.73 -3.93 2.05
C TRP A 123 -15.21 -3.36 3.37
N SER A 124 -14.36 -2.55 3.99
CA SER A 124 -14.67 -1.93 5.27
C SER A 124 -14.87 -0.43 5.05
N ASP A 125 -15.95 0.12 5.59
CA ASP A 125 -15.97 1.52 6.01
C ASP A 125 -15.68 1.58 7.52
N ASP A 126 -15.55 2.79 8.08
CA ASP A 126 -14.95 3.02 9.41
C ASP A 126 -15.52 2.14 10.55
N ASP A 127 -16.76 1.66 10.43
CA ASP A 127 -17.43 0.83 11.44
C ASP A 127 -18.08 -0.47 10.93
N ALA A 128 -18.18 -0.70 9.61
CA ALA A 128 -18.93 -1.84 9.08
C ALA A 128 -18.19 -2.62 7.99
N LEU A 129 -18.40 -3.95 8.00
CA LEU A 129 -17.92 -4.82 6.94
C LEU A 129 -19.01 -5.02 5.91
N HIS A 130 -18.77 -4.55 4.71
CA HIS A 130 -19.63 -4.80 3.57
C HIS A 130 -19.17 -6.05 2.83
N VAL A 131 -20.12 -6.81 2.33
CA VAL A 131 -19.87 -7.99 1.49
C VAL A 131 -20.79 -8.00 0.29
N ARG A 132 -20.22 -8.35 -0.86
CA ARG A 132 -20.94 -8.71 -2.08
C ARG A 132 -20.54 -10.13 -2.46
N VAL A 133 -21.45 -11.08 -2.30
CA VAL A 133 -21.29 -12.45 -2.81
C VAL A 133 -21.79 -12.49 -4.25
N ALA A 134 -21.09 -13.21 -5.14
CA ALA A 134 -21.49 -13.32 -6.55
C ALA A 134 -22.96 -13.74 -6.70
N GLY A 135 -23.73 -12.97 -7.47
CA GLY A 135 -25.15 -13.21 -7.69
C GLY A 135 -26.08 -12.84 -6.53
N ARG A 136 -25.58 -12.18 -5.47
CA ARG A 136 -26.37 -11.69 -4.34
C ARG A 136 -26.29 -10.16 -4.22
N PRO A 137 -27.29 -9.51 -3.62
CA PRO A 137 -27.19 -8.10 -3.26
C PRO A 137 -26.12 -7.88 -2.20
N ASP A 138 -25.65 -6.64 -2.11
CA ASP A 138 -24.71 -6.21 -1.08
C ASP A 138 -25.35 -6.34 0.31
N ALA A 139 -24.55 -6.78 1.27
CA ALA A 139 -24.95 -6.89 2.66
C ALA A 139 -23.92 -6.20 3.55
N ILE A 140 -24.40 -5.64 4.66
CA ILE A 140 -23.57 -5.10 5.72
C ILE A 140 -23.59 -6.12 6.85
N LEU A 141 -22.41 -6.52 7.31
CA LEU A 141 -22.23 -7.54 8.35
C LEU A 141 -21.53 -6.94 9.57
N GLY A 142 -22.11 -7.19 10.74
CA GLY A 142 -21.51 -6.93 12.04
C GLY A 142 -20.79 -8.15 12.62
N ALA A 143 -20.11 -7.95 13.75
CA ALA A 143 -19.46 -9.04 14.47
C ALA A 143 -20.47 -10.13 14.88
N GLY A 144 -20.08 -11.40 14.71
CA GLY A 144 -20.90 -12.58 14.94
C GLY A 144 -21.70 -13.05 13.73
N GLU A 145 -21.85 -12.22 12.70
CA GLU A 145 -22.55 -12.60 11.47
C GLU A 145 -21.63 -13.40 10.53
N ALA A 146 -22.23 -14.25 9.70
CA ALA A 146 -21.50 -15.17 8.85
C ALA A 146 -22.03 -15.15 7.42
N PHE A 147 -21.13 -15.42 6.47
CA PHE A 147 -21.47 -15.57 5.06
C PHE A 147 -20.68 -16.73 4.45
N ALA A 148 -21.11 -17.17 3.27
CA ALA A 148 -20.49 -18.27 2.55
C ALA A 148 -20.12 -17.85 1.12
N VAL A 149 -18.98 -18.37 0.66
CA VAL A 149 -18.45 -18.21 -0.69
C VAL A 149 -18.10 -19.60 -1.21
N GLY A 150 -18.92 -20.13 -2.11
CA GLY A 150 -18.81 -21.54 -2.52
C GLY A 150 -18.98 -22.48 -1.33
N ALA A 151 -17.98 -23.33 -1.08
CA ALA A 151 -17.95 -24.24 0.07
C ALA A 151 -17.34 -23.61 1.35
N HIS A 152 -16.83 -22.38 1.26
CA HIS A 152 -16.07 -21.73 2.33
C HIS A 152 -16.98 -20.83 3.17
N ARG A 153 -16.97 -21.02 4.49
CA ARG A 153 -17.74 -20.22 5.44
C ARG A 153 -16.83 -19.27 6.20
N TYR A 154 -17.27 -18.02 6.30
CA TYR A 154 -16.60 -16.96 7.04
C TYR A 154 -17.51 -16.42 8.12
N THR A 155 -16.91 -16.10 9.27
CA THR A 155 -17.58 -15.38 10.37
C THR A 155 -16.87 -14.06 10.59
N VAL A 156 -17.63 -12.99 10.71
CA VAL A 156 -17.10 -11.68 11.06
C VAL A 156 -16.84 -11.65 12.55
N VAL A 157 -15.63 -11.29 12.96
CA VAL A 157 -15.26 -11.18 14.37
C VAL A 157 -14.73 -9.81 14.70
N ALA A 158 -15.07 -9.35 15.90
CA ALA A 158 -14.50 -8.18 16.52
C ALA A 158 -13.13 -8.56 17.11
N ALA A 159 -12.06 -7.89 16.69
CA ALA A 159 -10.71 -8.08 17.22
C ALA A 159 -10.16 -6.76 17.74
N SER A 160 -9.44 -6.76 18.86
CA SER A 160 -8.87 -5.51 19.38
C SER A 160 -7.66 -5.08 18.54
N LEU A 161 -7.47 -3.78 18.34
CA LEU A 161 -6.27 -3.25 17.69
C LEU A 161 -4.97 -3.66 18.42
N ALA A 162 -5.05 -3.95 19.74
CA ALA A 162 -3.95 -4.51 20.52
C ALA A 162 -3.62 -5.96 20.14
N GLU A 163 -4.60 -6.79 19.77
CA GLU A 163 -4.37 -8.13 19.23
C GLU A 163 -3.73 -8.08 17.84
N ILE A 164 -4.12 -7.10 17.01
CA ILE A 164 -3.40 -6.84 15.76
C ILE A 164 -1.99 -6.34 16.05
N ALA A 165 -1.81 -5.47 17.04
CA ALA A 165 -0.51 -4.97 17.46
C ALA A 165 0.36 -6.09 18.03
N LEU A 166 -0.20 -7.09 18.72
CA LEU A 166 0.51 -8.29 19.20
C LEU A 166 0.94 -9.20 18.05
N ALA A 167 0.08 -9.41 17.05
CA ALA A 167 0.44 -10.00 15.77
C ALA A 167 1.47 -9.13 14.99
N ALA A 168 1.45 -7.80 15.18
CA ALA A 168 2.35 -6.84 14.57
C ALA A 168 3.65 -6.59 15.36
N THR A 169 3.75 -6.97 16.64
CA THR A 169 5.02 -7.03 17.38
C THR A 169 5.79 -8.31 17.05
N ALA A 170 5.12 -9.35 16.56
CA ALA A 170 5.76 -10.36 15.71
C ALA A 170 6.04 -9.81 14.27
N GLY A 171 5.37 -8.73 13.88
CA GLY A 171 5.41 -8.06 12.58
C GLY A 171 6.44 -6.92 12.41
N ASP A 172 7.14 -6.49 13.45
CA ASP A 172 8.36 -5.68 13.28
C ASP A 172 9.46 -6.49 12.56
N ALA A 173 9.39 -7.82 12.67
CA ALA A 173 10.10 -8.77 11.81
C ALA A 173 9.46 -8.92 10.41
N ALA A 174 8.16 -8.63 10.22
CA ALA A 174 7.45 -8.71 8.94
C ALA A 174 7.70 -7.49 8.03
N PHE A 175 7.91 -6.29 8.59
CA PHE A 175 8.33 -5.12 7.79
C PHE A 175 9.74 -5.29 7.22
N ASN A 176 10.59 -6.04 7.94
CA ASN A 176 11.91 -6.50 7.50
C ASN A 176 11.90 -7.93 6.95
N ALA A 177 10.72 -8.53 6.75
CA ALA A 177 10.68 -9.89 6.23
C ALA A 177 11.24 -9.92 4.81
N PRO A 178 11.94 -11.01 4.45
CA PRO A 178 12.43 -11.16 3.11
C PRO A 178 11.34 -11.09 2.06
N LEU A 179 11.66 -10.49 0.93
CA LEU A 179 10.81 -10.40 -0.24
C LEU A 179 11.02 -11.62 -1.14
N VAL A 180 9.93 -12.26 -1.53
CA VAL A 180 9.92 -13.26 -2.60
C VAL A 180 9.30 -12.63 -3.83
N LEU A 181 10.09 -12.42 -4.87
CA LEU A 181 9.62 -11.85 -6.14
C LEU A 181 9.37 -12.97 -7.13
N HIS A 182 8.10 -13.27 -7.41
CA HIS A 182 7.71 -14.11 -8.52
C HIS A 182 7.61 -13.26 -9.78
N VAL A 183 8.62 -13.35 -10.63
CA VAL A 183 8.70 -12.55 -11.85
C VAL A 183 8.03 -13.28 -13.01
N ARG A 184 7.15 -12.56 -13.71
CA ARG A 184 6.60 -12.89 -15.02
C ARG A 184 6.81 -11.68 -15.91
N TYR A 185 6.85 -11.87 -17.21
CA TYR A 185 7.27 -10.79 -18.12
C TYR A 185 6.50 -9.46 -17.92
N ASP A 186 5.17 -9.51 -17.76
CA ASP A 186 4.32 -8.33 -17.61
C ASP A 186 3.73 -8.13 -16.20
N THR A 187 4.02 -9.04 -15.28
CA THR A 187 3.48 -9.06 -13.92
C THR A 187 4.53 -9.58 -12.93
N VAL A 188 4.70 -8.88 -11.81
CA VAL A 188 5.58 -9.32 -10.71
C VAL A 188 4.76 -9.40 -9.44
N HIS A 189 4.71 -10.58 -8.83
CA HIS A 189 4.13 -10.75 -7.50
C HIS A 189 5.23 -10.69 -6.46
N VAL A 190 5.10 -9.79 -5.49
CA VAL A 190 6.06 -9.63 -4.39
C VAL A 190 5.40 -10.11 -3.12
N TRP A 191 5.96 -11.14 -2.48
CA TRP A 191 5.49 -11.62 -1.19
C TRP A 191 6.39 -11.10 -0.08
N ARG A 192 5.81 -10.70 1.04
CA ARG A 192 6.50 -10.27 2.26
C ARG A 192 5.82 -10.95 3.45
N GLY A 193 6.36 -12.09 3.86
CA GLY A 193 5.65 -12.96 4.81
C GLY A 193 4.26 -13.34 4.26
N PRO A 194 3.16 -13.06 4.97
CA PRO A 194 1.80 -13.35 4.49
C PRO A 194 1.26 -12.32 3.49
N ASP A 195 1.90 -11.16 3.34
CA ASP A 195 1.44 -10.11 2.42
C ASP A 195 1.87 -10.42 0.99
N ALA A 196 0.97 -10.23 0.02
CA ALA A 196 1.29 -10.33 -1.41
C ALA A 196 0.88 -9.06 -2.17
N PHE A 197 1.78 -8.55 -2.99
CA PHE A 197 1.62 -7.33 -3.79
C PHE A 197 1.79 -7.66 -5.27
N ALA A 198 1.03 -6.98 -6.14
CA ALA A 198 1.15 -7.13 -7.59
C ALA A 198 1.60 -5.83 -8.25
N ILE A 199 2.61 -5.96 -9.11
CA ILE A 199 3.14 -4.91 -9.98
C ILE A 199 2.92 -5.38 -11.41
N ASP A 200 2.38 -4.52 -12.27
CA ASP A 200 2.01 -4.84 -13.65
C ASP A 200 2.61 -3.85 -14.66
N GLY A 201 2.53 -4.21 -15.95
CA GLY A 201 2.88 -3.34 -17.08
C GLY A 201 4.37 -2.98 -17.14
N VAL A 202 4.67 -1.72 -17.48
CA VAL A 202 6.05 -1.24 -17.64
C VAL A 202 6.88 -1.41 -16.35
N PRO A 203 6.38 -1.05 -15.15
CA PRO A 203 7.07 -1.35 -13.89
C PRO A 203 7.44 -2.82 -13.70
N ALA A 204 6.53 -3.74 -14.05
CA ALA A 204 6.77 -5.17 -13.95
C ALA A 204 7.86 -5.63 -14.93
N ARG A 205 7.78 -5.20 -16.19
CA ARG A 205 8.82 -5.49 -17.20
C ARG A 205 10.21 -5.05 -16.74
N ILE A 206 10.33 -3.83 -16.21
CA ILE A 206 11.61 -3.35 -15.68
C ILE A 206 12.13 -4.25 -14.54
N LEU A 207 11.26 -4.65 -13.60
CA LEU A 207 11.65 -5.54 -12.51
C LEU A 207 12.03 -6.93 -13.02
N SER A 208 11.30 -7.49 -13.97
CA SER A 208 11.57 -8.81 -14.55
C SER A 208 12.91 -8.83 -15.29
N GLU A 209 13.21 -7.80 -16.09
CA GLU A 209 14.53 -7.70 -16.75
C GLU A 209 15.68 -7.58 -15.74
N LEU A 210 15.53 -6.74 -14.71
CA LEU A 210 16.56 -6.61 -13.67
C LEU A 210 16.73 -7.89 -12.84
N ALA A 211 15.65 -8.61 -12.60
CA ALA A 211 15.65 -9.88 -11.88
C ALA A 211 16.36 -10.98 -12.68
N LEU A 212 16.12 -11.04 -14.00
CA LEU A 212 16.81 -11.97 -14.91
C LEU A 212 18.31 -11.64 -15.05
N MET A 213 18.67 -10.36 -15.06
CA MET A 213 20.08 -9.95 -15.10
C MET A 213 20.83 -10.32 -13.82
N GLY A 214 20.20 -10.20 -12.65
CA GLY A 214 20.77 -10.57 -11.35
C GLY A 214 22.00 -9.76 -10.91
N VAL A 215 22.39 -8.74 -11.69
CA VAL A 215 23.56 -7.87 -11.44
C VAL A 215 23.21 -6.42 -11.80
N PRO A 216 23.97 -5.42 -11.28
CA PRO A 216 23.84 -4.05 -11.74
C PRO A 216 24.02 -3.92 -13.25
N ALA A 217 23.05 -3.30 -13.91
CA ALA A 217 23.00 -3.19 -15.36
C ALA A 217 22.89 -1.74 -15.81
N ALA A 218 23.52 -1.41 -16.94
CA ALA A 218 23.37 -0.10 -17.55
C ALA A 218 21.90 0.15 -17.92
N TRP A 219 21.38 1.31 -17.56
CA TRP A 219 19.98 1.69 -17.82
C TRP A 219 19.59 1.47 -19.28
N ARG A 220 20.52 1.71 -20.21
CA ARG A 220 20.35 1.53 -21.65
C ARG A 220 20.09 0.08 -22.03
N ALA A 221 20.80 -0.86 -21.41
CA ALA A 221 20.63 -2.29 -21.66
C ALA A 221 19.25 -2.76 -21.20
N VAL A 222 18.82 -2.36 -19.99
CA VAL A 222 17.48 -2.68 -19.47
C VAL A 222 16.39 -2.02 -20.33
N ALA A 223 16.56 -0.74 -20.67
CA ALA A 223 15.59 -0.01 -21.48
C ALA A 223 15.40 -0.64 -22.87
N GLY A 224 16.48 -1.12 -23.51
CA GLY A 224 16.41 -1.79 -24.80
C GLY A 224 15.62 -3.09 -24.78
N LEU A 225 15.59 -3.81 -23.65
CA LEU A 225 14.77 -5.02 -23.49
C LEU A 225 13.29 -4.69 -23.24
N VAL A 226 13.01 -3.63 -22.50
CA VAL A 226 11.63 -3.18 -22.20
C VAL A 226 10.96 -2.53 -23.41
N TRP A 227 11.74 -1.83 -24.26
CA TRP A 227 11.25 -1.14 -25.47
C TRP A 227 12.11 -1.48 -26.70
N PRO A 228 12.05 -2.72 -27.22
CA PRO A 228 12.95 -3.18 -28.29
C PRO A 228 12.75 -2.46 -29.63
N GLN A 229 11.61 -1.79 -29.82
CA GLN A 229 11.29 -1.04 -31.04
C GLN A 229 11.78 0.41 -31.02
N GLU A 230 12.28 0.89 -29.88
CA GLU A 230 12.79 2.26 -29.76
C GLU A 230 14.30 2.29 -30.03
N LEU A 231 14.68 2.93 -31.13
CA LEU A 231 16.08 3.01 -31.58
C LEU A 231 16.71 4.37 -31.28
N ASP A 232 15.91 5.40 -30.97
CA ASP A 232 16.42 6.72 -30.61
C ASP A 232 16.81 6.78 -29.12
N ASP A 233 18.07 7.10 -28.86
CA ASP A 233 18.66 7.16 -27.52
C ASP A 233 17.95 8.17 -26.61
N VAL A 234 17.53 9.31 -27.17
CA VAL A 234 16.88 10.38 -26.41
C VAL A 234 15.47 9.96 -26.03
N ALA A 235 14.69 9.41 -26.97
CA ALA A 235 13.36 8.86 -26.71
C ALA A 235 13.42 7.68 -25.72
N LEU A 236 14.41 6.80 -25.86
CA LEU A 236 14.62 5.67 -24.95
C LEU A 236 14.92 6.16 -23.52
N ARG A 237 15.73 7.21 -23.38
CA ARG A 237 16.01 7.83 -22.08
C ARG A 237 14.76 8.41 -21.43
N GLN A 238 13.93 9.12 -22.19
CA GLN A 238 12.68 9.70 -21.66
C GLN A 238 11.69 8.62 -21.21
N LYS A 239 11.56 7.54 -21.99
CA LYS A 239 10.74 6.37 -21.63
C LYS A 239 11.27 5.69 -20.38
N TRP A 240 12.59 5.51 -20.29
CA TRP A 240 13.25 4.96 -19.11
C TRP A 240 12.97 5.77 -17.85
N ASP A 241 13.20 7.09 -17.87
CA ASP A 241 12.98 7.95 -16.71
C ASP A 241 11.52 7.93 -16.25
N SER A 242 10.59 7.98 -17.20
CA SER A 242 9.16 7.89 -16.92
C SER A 242 8.76 6.52 -16.35
N GLY A 243 9.33 5.43 -16.88
CA GLY A 243 9.14 4.07 -16.38
C GLY A 243 9.65 3.90 -14.95
N LEU A 244 10.86 4.39 -14.68
CA LEU A 244 11.50 4.32 -13.38
C LEU A 244 10.75 5.15 -12.32
N GLN A 245 10.24 6.32 -12.69
CA GLN A 245 9.37 7.12 -11.81
C GLN A 245 8.07 6.38 -11.46
N ARG A 246 7.44 5.73 -12.45
CA ARG A 246 6.23 4.91 -12.24
C ARG A 246 6.51 3.71 -11.33
N LEU A 247 7.61 3.00 -11.55
CA LEU A 247 8.03 1.89 -10.68
C LEU A 247 8.26 2.36 -9.24
N ARG A 248 9.04 3.43 -9.05
CA ARG A 248 9.29 4.01 -7.71
C ARG A 248 8.01 4.46 -7.02
N LYS A 249 7.06 5.04 -7.77
CA LYS A 249 5.74 5.40 -7.25
C LYS A 249 4.98 4.16 -6.79
N ARG A 250 4.97 3.11 -7.61
CA ARG A 250 4.28 1.85 -7.30
C ARG A 250 4.85 1.15 -6.08
N LEU A 251 6.18 1.06 -5.95
CA LEU A 251 6.83 0.51 -4.76
C LEU A 251 6.42 1.26 -3.48
N ARG A 252 6.37 2.61 -3.53
CA ARG A 252 5.91 3.42 -2.39
C ARG A 252 4.44 3.20 -2.06
N GLU A 253 3.57 3.11 -3.06
CA GLU A 253 2.14 2.86 -2.86
C GLU A 253 1.89 1.50 -2.19
N LEU A 254 2.70 0.50 -2.52
CA LEU A 254 2.62 -0.86 -1.96
C LEU A 254 3.33 -1.00 -0.60
N GLY A 255 3.93 0.07 -0.07
CA GLY A 255 4.72 0.01 1.16
C GLY A 255 5.96 -0.88 1.06
N LEU A 256 6.41 -1.16 -0.17
CA LEU A 256 7.64 -1.89 -0.43
C LEU A 256 8.85 -0.98 -0.25
N ARG A 257 9.95 -1.58 0.21
CA ARG A 257 11.17 -0.83 0.52
C ARG A 257 11.73 -0.14 -0.74
N ARG A 258 12.12 1.13 -0.58
CA ARG A 258 12.56 1.99 -1.69
C ARG A 258 13.91 1.60 -2.26
N ASP A 259 14.74 0.95 -1.44
CA ASP A 259 16.06 0.46 -1.81
C ASP A 259 16.00 -0.82 -2.63
N LEU A 260 14.83 -1.47 -2.81
CA LEU A 260 14.68 -2.61 -3.72
C LEU A 260 15.16 -2.28 -5.15
N LEU A 261 15.09 -1.01 -5.54
CA LEU A 261 15.60 -0.51 -6.82
C LEU A 261 16.64 0.58 -6.56
N ARG A 262 17.91 0.30 -6.85
CA ARG A 262 19.00 1.26 -6.68
C ARG A 262 19.50 1.77 -8.02
N THR A 263 19.95 3.03 -8.00
CA THR A 263 20.65 3.66 -9.11
C THR A 263 21.92 4.27 -8.54
N ASP A 264 23.06 4.05 -9.20
CA ASP A 264 24.38 4.51 -8.75
C ASP A 264 24.68 5.97 -9.10
N GLY A 265 23.82 6.60 -9.91
CA GLY A 265 24.03 7.96 -10.42
C GLY A 265 24.97 8.05 -11.64
N ALA A 266 25.69 6.98 -11.97
CA ALA A 266 26.51 6.85 -13.17
C ALA A 266 25.79 6.10 -14.32
N GLY A 267 24.57 5.63 -14.06
CA GLY A 267 23.69 5.05 -15.06
C GLY A 267 23.51 3.54 -14.92
N LEU A 268 24.05 2.92 -13.87
CA LEU A 268 23.71 1.55 -13.50
C LEU A 268 22.46 1.54 -12.62
N VAL A 269 21.66 0.51 -12.83
CA VAL A 269 20.44 0.23 -12.08
C VAL A 269 20.47 -1.24 -11.67
N GLU A 270 20.07 -1.52 -10.44
CA GLU A 270 20.04 -2.87 -9.90
C GLU A 270 18.74 -3.13 -9.14
N LEU A 271 18.34 -4.40 -9.13
CA LEU A 271 17.41 -4.96 -8.15
C LEU A 271 18.23 -5.35 -6.92
N PHE A 272 18.13 -4.56 -5.86
CA PHE A 272 18.93 -4.77 -4.65
C PHE A 272 18.21 -5.71 -3.68
N LEU A 273 18.66 -6.96 -3.65
CA LEU A 273 18.17 -8.01 -2.77
C LEU A 273 18.97 -8.02 -1.45
N ARG A 274 18.27 -7.97 -0.33
CA ARG A 274 18.82 -8.14 1.02
C ARG A 274 18.95 -9.64 1.35
N PRO A 275 19.73 -10.00 2.37
CA PRO A 275 19.80 -11.39 2.83
C PRO A 275 18.41 -11.99 3.10
N GLY A 276 18.14 -13.14 2.47
CA GLY A 276 16.89 -13.88 2.56
C GLY A 276 15.88 -13.57 1.45
N ASP A 277 16.03 -12.45 0.74
CA ASP A 277 15.17 -12.20 -0.42
C ASP A 277 15.50 -13.18 -1.54
N ARG A 278 14.50 -13.49 -2.36
CA ARG A 278 14.68 -14.37 -3.49
C ARG A 278 13.83 -13.94 -4.67
N VAL A 279 14.36 -14.18 -5.86
CA VAL A 279 13.64 -14.09 -7.12
C VAL A 279 13.29 -15.51 -7.51
N GLU A 280 12.02 -15.74 -7.81
CA GLU A 280 11.53 -16.98 -8.39
C GLU A 280 11.04 -16.67 -9.80
N ASP A 281 11.66 -17.31 -10.79
CA ASP A 281 11.19 -17.21 -12.15
C ASP A 281 9.93 -18.07 -12.32
N ALA A 282 8.83 -17.43 -12.71
CA ALA A 282 7.55 -18.06 -12.98
C ALA A 282 7.11 -17.85 -14.46
N SER A 283 8.08 -17.54 -15.32
CA SER A 283 7.95 -17.39 -16.77
C SER A 283 7.74 -18.73 -17.50
#